data_AF-A0A6G0A9Z4-F1
#
_entry.id   AF-A0A6G0A9Z4-F1
#
_cell.length_a   1.000
_cell.length_b   1.000
_cell.length_c   1.000
_cell.angle_alpha   90.00
_cell.angle_beta   90.00
_cell.angle_gamma   90.00
#
_symmetry.space_group_name_H-M   'P 1'
#
loop_
_entity.id
_entity.type
_entity.pdbx_description
1 polymer ?
#
loop_
_entity_poly.entity_id
_entity_poly.type
_entity_poly.pdbx_seq_one_letter_code
_entity_poly.pdbx_strand_id
1 'polypeptide(L)'
;MADGSFFQPSNGPLNQGDILIAPVARVTAADRFVPERWGRLDQDEVLIDRSDVDAEDIELFAGRELVMVTSHDCHHDKEWNAARGRLIRQGNSEEDADRLAEEDDTLDRTFQASPIVPLDDFDPGTRGNYRAGRVVGYFPIPESPDGAFPESVVDLSYRCTIDRKAITNRRWCLGPEPRDQLRYAIARFDSFRSVELGETIEQAVGREIVDVEVDTSTGLIVVLTLDDGEVLRLVQPPADPEPGGRESI
;
A
#
# COMPACT_ATOMS: atom_id res chain seq x y z
N MET A 1 9.31 2.59 -30.54
CA MET A 1 8.05 3.21 -30.07
C MET A 1 7.41 2.19 -29.17
N ALA A 2 7.38 2.46 -27.86
CA ALA A 2 6.73 1.55 -26.91
C ALA A 2 5.23 1.57 -27.19
N ASP A 3 4.64 0.40 -27.39
CA ASP A 3 3.20 0.21 -27.48
C ASP A 3 2.57 0.72 -26.17
N GLY A 4 1.65 1.68 -26.26
CA GLY A 4 1.05 2.40 -25.14
C GLY A 4 0.00 1.57 -24.39
N SER A 5 0.27 0.29 -24.15
CA SER A 5 -0.66 -0.61 -23.47
C SER A 5 -0.61 -0.39 -21.95
N PHE A 6 -1.79 -0.40 -21.31
CA PHE A 6 -1.87 -0.23 -19.86
C PHE A 6 -1.16 -1.37 -19.10
N PHE A 7 -1.33 -2.59 -19.62
CA PHE A 7 -0.67 -3.79 -19.13
C PHE A 7 0.37 -4.29 -20.12
N GLN A 8 1.39 -4.94 -19.58
CA GLN A 8 2.35 -5.74 -20.33
C GLN A 8 2.55 -7.07 -19.58
N PRO A 9 2.91 -8.17 -20.28
CA PRO A 9 3.26 -9.42 -19.62
C PRO A 9 4.40 -9.20 -18.64
N SER A 10 4.26 -9.73 -17.43
CA SER A 10 5.33 -9.63 -16.43
C SER A 10 6.55 -10.43 -16.89
N ASN A 11 7.69 -9.78 -16.97
CA ASN A 11 8.98 -10.40 -17.27
C ASN A 11 10.07 -9.89 -16.31
N GLY A 12 11.06 -10.74 -16.02
CA GLY A 12 12.21 -10.36 -15.20
C GLY A 12 11.90 -10.23 -13.70
N PRO A 13 12.67 -9.41 -12.94
CA PRO A 13 12.52 -9.27 -11.49
C PRO A 13 11.20 -8.59 -11.10
N LEU A 14 10.89 -8.63 -9.80
CA LEU A 14 9.72 -7.95 -9.24
C LEU A 14 9.92 -6.42 -9.33
N ASN A 15 8.89 -5.71 -9.77
CA ASN A 15 8.90 -4.25 -9.94
C ASN A 15 7.59 -3.62 -9.46
N GLN A 16 7.62 -2.32 -9.21
CA GLN A 16 6.45 -1.52 -8.90
C GLN A 16 5.42 -1.61 -10.03
N GLY A 17 4.16 -1.85 -9.68
CA GLY A 17 3.07 -2.05 -10.63
C GLY A 17 2.94 -3.49 -11.15
N ASP A 18 3.73 -4.45 -10.65
CA ASP A 18 3.45 -5.87 -10.89
C ASP A 18 2.13 -6.28 -10.23
N ILE A 19 1.33 -7.07 -10.94
CA ILE A 19 0.08 -7.64 -10.45
C ILE A 19 0.29 -9.14 -10.22
N LEU A 20 -0.02 -9.57 -9.01
CA LEU A 20 0.27 -10.92 -8.54
C LEU A 20 -0.78 -11.44 -7.55
N ILE A 21 -0.76 -12.75 -7.30
CA ILE A 21 -1.55 -13.38 -6.25
C ILE A 21 -0.65 -13.67 -5.06
N ALA A 22 -1.01 -13.14 -3.90
CA ALA A 22 -0.25 -13.27 -2.67
C ALA A 22 -1.15 -13.28 -1.43
N PRO A 23 -0.66 -13.77 -0.27
CA PRO A 23 -1.41 -13.68 0.96
C PRO A 23 -1.54 -12.22 1.43
N VAL A 24 -2.74 -11.86 1.85
CA VAL A 24 -3.06 -10.62 2.54
C VAL A 24 -3.64 -11.02 3.89
N ALA A 25 -3.21 -10.34 4.95
CA ALA A 25 -3.73 -10.54 6.30
C ALA A 25 -3.94 -9.19 6.99
N ARG A 26 -4.87 -9.16 7.94
CA ARG A 26 -5.13 -8.02 8.83
C ARG A 26 -5.42 -8.51 10.24
N VAL A 27 -4.87 -7.77 11.20
CA VAL A 27 -5.31 -7.84 12.59
C VAL A 27 -6.55 -6.98 12.73
N THR A 28 -7.51 -7.43 13.53
CA THR A 28 -8.78 -6.72 13.73
C THR A 28 -8.87 -6.16 15.14
N ALA A 29 -9.45 -4.97 15.26
CA ALA A 29 -9.84 -4.42 16.54
C ALA A 29 -11.06 -5.18 17.13
N ALA A 30 -11.30 -5.03 18.43
CA ALA A 30 -12.37 -5.73 19.13
C ALA A 30 -13.78 -5.42 18.60
N ASP A 31 -13.98 -4.24 18.00
CA ASP A 31 -15.25 -3.83 17.38
C ASP A 31 -15.48 -4.43 15.98
N ARG A 32 -14.48 -5.13 15.44
CA ARG A 32 -14.46 -5.72 14.11
C ARG A 32 -14.74 -4.74 12.97
N PHE A 33 -14.55 -3.44 13.19
CA PHE A 33 -14.84 -2.45 12.16
C PHE A 33 -13.80 -2.51 11.04
N VAL A 34 -14.27 -2.74 9.81
CA VAL A 34 -13.49 -2.60 8.58
C VAL A 34 -14.37 -2.05 7.46
N PRO A 35 -13.79 -1.37 6.45
CA PRO A 35 -14.50 -1.08 5.23
C PRO A 35 -15.05 -2.38 4.60
N GLU A 36 -16.31 -2.37 4.16
CA GLU A 36 -17.00 -3.56 3.63
C GLU A 36 -16.20 -4.30 2.55
N ARG A 37 -15.58 -3.55 1.64
CA ARG A 37 -14.70 -4.07 0.57
C ARG A 37 -13.47 -4.83 1.06
N TRP A 38 -13.07 -4.68 2.33
CA TRP A 38 -11.99 -5.48 2.92
C TRP A 38 -12.50 -6.84 3.40
N GLY A 39 -13.78 -6.94 3.77
CA GLY A 39 -14.41 -8.19 4.17
C GLY A 39 -14.29 -9.30 3.12
N ARG A 40 -14.23 -8.95 1.84
CA ARG A 40 -14.05 -9.92 0.75
C ARG A 40 -12.65 -10.56 0.71
N LEU A 41 -11.66 -9.90 1.33
CA LEU A 41 -10.27 -10.36 1.37
C LEU A 41 -10.09 -11.43 2.46
N ASP A 42 -11.09 -11.58 3.33
CA ASP A 42 -11.07 -12.44 4.50
C ASP A 42 -11.62 -13.82 4.13
N GLN A 43 -10.73 -14.71 3.69
CA GLN A 43 -11.06 -16.09 3.35
C GLN A 43 -11.04 -16.99 4.59
N ASP A 44 -10.14 -16.70 5.52
CA ASP A 44 -9.91 -17.43 6.76
C ASP A 44 -9.97 -16.47 7.96
N GLU A 45 -10.59 -16.93 9.06
CA GLU A 45 -10.58 -16.28 10.38
C GLU A 45 -9.70 -17.13 11.31
N VAL A 46 -8.72 -16.48 11.95
CA VAL A 46 -7.75 -17.12 12.84
C VAL A 46 -7.76 -16.37 14.17
N LEU A 47 -8.10 -17.09 15.24
CA LEU A 47 -7.95 -16.60 16.60
C LEU A 47 -6.61 -17.07 17.16
N ILE A 48 -5.75 -16.14 17.52
CA ILE A 48 -4.49 -16.41 18.19
C ILE A 48 -4.75 -16.29 19.70
N ASP A 49 -4.83 -17.44 20.36
CA ASP A 49 -4.89 -17.54 21.82
C ASP A 49 -3.60 -16.98 22.42
N ARG A 50 -3.74 -16.00 23.32
CA ARG A 50 -2.63 -15.36 24.03
C ARG A 50 -2.78 -15.43 25.54
N SER A 51 -3.58 -16.37 26.03
CA SER A 51 -3.81 -16.60 27.44
C SER A 51 -2.56 -16.99 28.22
N ASP A 52 -1.55 -17.54 27.55
CA ASP A 52 -0.24 -17.90 28.12
C ASP A 52 0.65 -16.70 28.43
N VAL A 53 0.34 -15.52 27.89
CA VAL A 53 1.10 -14.27 28.09
C VAL A 53 0.27 -13.16 28.74
N ASP A 54 -0.85 -13.51 29.40
CA ASP A 54 -1.80 -12.57 30.03
C ASP A 54 -2.21 -11.42 29.09
N ALA A 55 -2.39 -11.70 27.79
CA ALA A 55 -2.81 -10.72 26.79
C ALA A 55 -4.15 -11.11 26.15
N GLU A 56 -4.86 -10.12 25.60
CA GLU A 56 -6.06 -10.36 24.81
C GLU A 56 -5.73 -11.16 23.55
N ASP A 57 -6.65 -12.06 23.17
CA ASP A 57 -6.56 -12.83 21.95
C ASP A 57 -6.51 -11.91 20.74
N ILE A 58 -5.73 -12.29 19.73
CA ILE A 58 -5.65 -11.55 18.48
C ILE A 58 -6.52 -12.24 17.44
N GLU A 59 -7.48 -11.50 16.91
CA GLU A 59 -8.27 -11.93 15.77
C GLU A 59 -7.61 -11.46 14.47
N LEU A 60 -7.31 -12.43 13.61
CA LEU A 60 -6.66 -12.23 12.33
C LEU A 60 -7.56 -12.76 11.21
N PHE A 61 -7.75 -11.94 10.17
CA PHE A 61 -8.33 -12.39 8.92
C PHE A 61 -7.27 -12.46 7.85
N ALA A 62 -7.33 -13.49 7.01
CA ALA A 62 -6.37 -13.70 5.93
C ALA A 62 -7.03 -14.26 4.67
N GLY A 63 -6.37 -14.06 3.54
CA GLY A 63 -6.79 -14.64 2.27
C GLY A 63 -5.71 -14.53 1.21
N ARG A 64 -5.88 -15.25 0.10
CA ARG A 64 -5.02 -15.09 -1.09
C ARG A 64 -5.71 -14.19 -2.09
N GLU A 65 -5.12 -13.03 -2.33
CA GLU A 65 -5.77 -11.96 -3.07
C GLU A 65 -4.93 -11.50 -4.26
N LEU A 66 -5.62 -10.90 -5.23
CA LEU A 66 -4.97 -10.16 -6.30
C LEU A 66 -4.46 -8.83 -5.72
N VAL A 67 -3.17 -8.60 -5.82
CA VAL A 67 -2.50 -7.40 -5.29
C VAL A 67 -1.60 -6.78 -6.36
N MET A 68 -1.33 -5.49 -6.20
CA MET A 68 -0.34 -4.75 -6.96
C MET A 68 0.86 -4.41 -6.08
N VAL A 69 2.08 -4.63 -6.57
CA VAL A 69 3.31 -4.17 -5.91
C VAL A 69 3.34 -2.65 -5.90
N THR A 70 3.40 -2.07 -4.70
CA THR A 70 3.40 -0.61 -4.50
C THR A 70 4.74 -0.08 -4.00
N SER A 71 5.61 -0.94 -3.47
CA SER A 71 7.00 -0.55 -3.18
C SER A 71 7.72 -0.12 -4.45
N HIS A 72 8.56 0.91 -4.33
CA HIS A 72 9.38 1.40 -5.42
C HIS A 72 10.46 0.39 -5.82
N ASP A 73 10.89 0.41 -7.09
CA ASP A 73 11.87 -0.52 -7.67
C ASP A 73 13.18 -0.56 -6.85
N CYS A 74 13.65 0.59 -6.36
CA CYS A 74 14.86 0.68 -5.52
C CYS A 74 14.76 -0.07 -4.19
N HIS A 75 13.56 -0.42 -3.72
CA HIS A 75 13.40 -1.25 -2.53
C HIS A 75 13.82 -2.70 -2.81
N HIS A 76 13.77 -3.13 -4.07
CA HIS A 76 13.86 -4.55 -4.39
C HIS A 76 15.27 -5.14 -4.42
N ASP A 77 16.30 -4.29 -4.48
CA ASP A 77 17.70 -4.71 -4.60
C ASP A 77 18.59 -4.07 -3.51
N LYS A 78 18.01 -3.50 -2.45
CA LYS A 78 18.76 -2.70 -1.48
C LYS A 78 19.70 -3.58 -0.67
N GLU A 79 19.18 -4.67 -0.11
CA GLU A 79 19.94 -5.60 0.72
C GLU A 79 20.92 -6.41 -0.13
N TRP A 80 20.52 -6.79 -1.35
CA TRP A 80 21.39 -7.39 -2.35
C TRP A 80 22.57 -6.50 -2.70
N ASN A 81 22.33 -5.23 -3.05
CA ASN A 81 23.40 -4.27 -3.37
C ASN A 81 24.34 -4.05 -2.17
N ALA A 82 23.79 -3.98 -0.96
CA ALA A 82 24.58 -3.85 0.25
C ALA A 82 25.44 -5.10 0.51
N ALA A 83 24.89 -6.30 0.30
CA ALA A 83 25.60 -7.58 0.44
C ALA A 83 26.71 -7.71 -0.59
N ARG A 84 26.41 -7.49 -1.88
CA ARG A 84 27.39 -7.43 -2.98
C ARG A 84 28.54 -6.48 -2.65
N GLY A 85 28.23 -5.26 -2.21
CA GLY A 85 29.24 -4.27 -1.82
C GLY A 85 30.08 -4.68 -0.60
N ARG A 86 29.54 -5.46 0.34
CA ARG A 86 30.33 -6.07 1.44
C ARG A 86 31.26 -7.16 0.91
N LEU A 87 30.78 -8.05 0.05
CA LEU A 87 31.54 -9.17 -0.50
C LEU A 87 32.74 -8.71 -1.33
N ILE A 88 32.57 -7.67 -2.16
CA ILE A 88 33.67 -7.05 -2.92
C ILE A 88 34.73 -6.47 -1.98
N ARG A 89 34.32 -5.76 -0.92
CA ARG A 89 35.25 -5.21 0.09
C ARG A 89 36.00 -6.29 0.87
N GLN A 90 35.45 -7.49 0.96
CA GLN A 90 36.10 -8.66 1.57
C GLN A 90 37.10 -9.35 0.64
N GLY A 91 37.26 -8.85 -0.60
CA GLY A 91 38.23 -9.34 -1.57
C GLY A 91 37.69 -10.36 -2.57
N ASN A 92 36.36 -10.58 -2.61
CA ASN A 92 35.75 -11.39 -3.67
C ASN A 92 35.79 -10.63 -5.01
N SER A 93 35.81 -11.38 -6.12
CA SER A 93 35.60 -10.81 -7.44
C SER A 93 34.16 -10.27 -7.57
N GLU A 94 33.90 -9.39 -8.54
CA GLU A 94 32.54 -8.92 -8.78
C GLU A 94 31.58 -10.06 -9.13
N GLU A 95 32.03 -11.00 -9.96
CA GLU A 95 31.24 -12.17 -10.37
C GLU A 95 30.91 -13.10 -9.20
N ASP A 96 31.88 -13.35 -8.30
CA ASP A 96 31.64 -14.14 -7.09
C ASP A 96 30.72 -13.41 -6.10
N ALA A 97 30.89 -12.08 -5.97
CA ALA A 97 30.03 -11.28 -5.10
C ALA A 97 28.58 -11.25 -5.59
N ASP A 98 28.36 -11.16 -6.90
CA ASP A 98 27.04 -11.26 -7.53
C ASP A 98 26.42 -12.62 -7.25
N ARG A 99 27.14 -13.71 -7.56
CA ARG A 99 26.65 -15.08 -7.36
C ARG A 99 26.30 -15.34 -5.89
N LEU A 100 27.16 -14.96 -4.95
CA LEU A 100 26.94 -15.19 -3.52
C LEU A 100 25.78 -14.36 -2.97
N ALA A 101 25.57 -13.12 -3.46
CA ALA A 101 24.42 -12.32 -3.07
C ALA A 101 23.11 -12.87 -3.67
N GLU A 102 23.15 -13.38 -4.90
CA GLU A 102 22.01 -14.03 -5.57
C GLU A 102 21.58 -15.33 -4.86
N GLU A 103 22.54 -16.07 -4.29
CA GLU A 103 22.31 -17.31 -3.54
C GLU A 103 21.71 -17.06 -2.13
N ASP A 104 21.80 -15.84 -1.60
CA ASP A 104 21.24 -15.47 -0.29
C ASP A 104 19.75 -15.11 -0.39
N ASP A 105 18.92 -16.11 -0.12
CA ASP A 105 17.47 -16.01 -0.21
C ASP A 105 16.80 -15.21 0.94
N THR A 106 17.61 -14.63 1.83
CA THR A 106 17.16 -13.76 2.90
C THR A 106 17.13 -12.29 2.50
N LEU A 107 17.84 -11.91 1.43
CA LEU A 107 17.97 -10.53 0.98
C LEU A 107 16.71 -10.04 0.25
N ASP A 108 16.30 -8.83 0.58
CA ASP A 108 15.15 -8.11 -0.01
C ASP A 108 13.87 -8.97 -0.02
N ARG A 109 13.73 -9.85 0.98
CA ARG A 109 12.73 -10.92 1.03
C ARG A 109 11.30 -10.43 1.06
N THR A 110 11.07 -9.19 1.46
CA THR A 110 9.72 -8.61 1.55
C THR A 110 9.53 -7.42 0.62
N PHE A 111 8.27 -7.15 0.29
CA PHE A 111 7.87 -5.98 -0.49
C PHE A 111 6.51 -5.46 -0.01
N GLN A 112 6.17 -4.24 -0.42
CA GLN A 112 4.84 -3.67 -0.15
C GLN A 112 3.92 -3.89 -1.34
N ALA A 113 2.69 -4.29 -1.05
CA ALA A 113 1.65 -4.42 -2.05
C ALA A 113 0.32 -3.87 -1.52
N SER A 114 -0.63 -3.66 -2.43
CA SER A 114 -1.98 -3.23 -2.12
C SER A 114 -3.01 -4.08 -2.87
N PRO A 115 -4.14 -4.44 -2.23
CA PRO A 115 -5.15 -5.28 -2.85
C PRO A 115 -5.85 -4.57 -4.00
N ILE A 116 -6.25 -5.37 -4.99
CA ILE A 116 -7.01 -4.93 -6.17
C ILE A 116 -8.48 -5.27 -5.94
N VAL A 117 -9.31 -4.24 -5.84
CA VAL A 117 -10.74 -4.30 -5.53
C VAL A 117 -11.57 -4.02 -6.79
N PRO A 118 -12.48 -4.92 -7.20
CA PRO A 118 -13.43 -4.66 -8.28
C PRO A 118 -14.24 -3.38 -8.06
N LEU A 119 -14.51 -2.62 -9.13
CA LEU A 119 -15.37 -1.43 -9.01
C LEU A 119 -16.81 -1.76 -8.59
N ASP A 120 -17.25 -3.00 -8.80
CA ASP A 120 -18.58 -3.44 -8.41
C ASP A 120 -18.79 -3.48 -6.89
N ASP A 121 -17.71 -3.53 -6.11
CA ASP A 121 -17.74 -3.51 -4.64
C ASP A 121 -17.93 -2.08 -4.08
N PHE A 122 -18.05 -1.08 -4.95
CA PHE A 122 -18.32 0.31 -4.58
C PHE A 122 -19.74 0.72 -4.96
N ASP A 123 -20.27 1.72 -4.24
CA ASP A 123 -21.58 2.31 -4.52
C ASP A 123 -21.70 2.74 -5.99
N PRO A 124 -22.74 2.31 -6.73
CA PRO A 124 -22.90 2.65 -8.14
C PRO A 124 -22.80 4.15 -8.46
N GLY A 125 -23.25 5.01 -7.54
CA GLY A 125 -23.20 6.46 -7.67
C GLY A 125 -21.80 7.07 -7.60
N THR A 126 -20.81 6.35 -7.05
CA THR A 126 -19.44 6.87 -6.84
C THR A 126 -18.40 6.22 -7.77
N ARG A 127 -18.72 5.07 -8.40
CA ARG A 127 -17.82 4.33 -9.31
C ARG A 127 -17.15 5.19 -10.38
N GLY A 128 -17.86 6.19 -10.91
CA GLY A 128 -17.30 7.13 -11.90
C GLY A 128 -16.11 7.93 -11.37
N ASN A 129 -16.09 8.29 -10.09
CA ASN A 129 -14.98 9.01 -9.46
C ASN A 129 -13.74 8.10 -9.28
N TYR A 130 -13.96 6.84 -8.91
CA TYR A 130 -12.90 5.85 -8.81
C TYR A 130 -12.26 5.57 -10.17
N ARG A 131 -13.09 5.29 -11.19
CA ARG A 131 -12.65 5.11 -12.58
C ARG A 131 -11.82 6.29 -13.10
N ALA A 132 -12.23 7.51 -12.77
CA ALA A 132 -11.55 8.72 -13.19
C ALA A 132 -10.30 9.07 -12.34
N GLY A 133 -9.90 8.24 -11.37
CA GLY A 133 -8.75 8.50 -10.50
C GLY A 133 -8.91 9.73 -9.59
N ARG A 134 -10.16 10.13 -9.31
CA ARG A 134 -10.46 11.34 -8.52
C ARG A 134 -10.37 11.08 -7.01
N VAL A 135 -10.60 9.84 -6.60
CA VAL A 135 -10.59 9.44 -5.19
C VAL A 135 -9.15 9.19 -4.74
N VAL A 136 -8.71 9.96 -3.74
CA VAL A 136 -7.37 9.80 -3.12
C VAL A 136 -7.28 8.45 -2.42
N GLY A 137 -6.10 7.81 -2.48
CA GLY A 137 -5.88 6.49 -1.89
C GLY A 137 -6.31 5.33 -2.78
N TYR A 138 -6.77 5.60 -4.01
CA TYR A 138 -7.09 4.57 -5.00
C TYR A 138 -6.40 4.85 -6.32
N PHE A 139 -5.96 3.78 -6.98
CA PHE A 139 -5.42 3.84 -8.33
C PHE A 139 -6.28 3.01 -9.29
N PRO A 140 -6.90 3.61 -10.32
CA PRO A 140 -7.76 2.88 -11.25
C PRO A 140 -6.95 1.97 -12.16
N ILE A 141 -7.46 0.77 -12.41
CA ILE A 141 -6.95 -0.15 -13.42
C ILE A 141 -8.09 -0.65 -14.31
N PRO A 142 -7.91 -0.70 -15.64
CA PRO A 142 -8.90 -1.25 -16.54
C PRO A 142 -9.00 -2.77 -16.35
N GLU A 143 -10.01 -3.36 -16.99
CA GLU A 143 -10.13 -4.81 -17.08
C GLU A 143 -8.86 -5.44 -17.66
N SER A 144 -8.47 -6.59 -17.11
CA SER A 144 -7.29 -7.32 -17.57
C SER A 144 -7.42 -7.79 -19.03
N PRO A 145 -6.32 -7.85 -19.81
CA PRO A 145 -6.40 -8.23 -21.23
C PRO A 145 -6.92 -9.65 -21.49
N ASP A 146 -6.74 -10.56 -20.53
CA ASP A 146 -7.18 -11.95 -20.59
C ASP A 146 -8.49 -12.22 -19.81
N GLY A 147 -9.14 -11.18 -19.29
CA GLY A 147 -10.37 -11.31 -18.50
C GLY A 147 -10.17 -11.98 -17.14
N ALA A 148 -8.93 -12.08 -16.64
CA ALA A 148 -8.62 -12.62 -15.31
C ALA A 148 -9.23 -11.80 -14.17
N PHE A 149 -9.40 -10.49 -14.34
CA PHE A 149 -10.07 -9.60 -13.39
C PHE A 149 -10.81 -8.46 -14.11
N PRO A 150 -11.95 -8.00 -13.56
CA PRO A 150 -12.75 -6.91 -14.13
C PRO A 150 -12.10 -5.54 -13.92
N GLU A 151 -12.72 -4.49 -14.42
CA GLU A 151 -12.34 -3.11 -14.08
C GLU A 151 -12.32 -2.91 -12.55
N SER A 152 -11.19 -2.42 -12.04
CA SER A 152 -10.88 -2.46 -10.61
C SER A 152 -10.12 -1.21 -10.17
N VAL A 153 -9.88 -1.09 -8.87
CA VAL A 153 -8.97 -0.12 -8.26
C VAL A 153 -7.97 -0.82 -7.36
N VAL A 154 -6.76 -0.31 -7.27
CA VAL A 154 -5.81 -0.67 -6.23
C VAL A 154 -6.13 0.18 -5.00
N ASP A 155 -6.42 -0.43 -3.86
CA ASP A 155 -6.66 0.28 -2.60
C ASP A 155 -5.31 0.58 -1.91
N LEU A 156 -4.76 1.76 -2.19
CA LEU A 156 -3.48 2.22 -1.64
C LEU A 156 -3.57 2.52 -0.13
N SER A 157 -4.78 2.64 0.42
CA SER A 157 -4.97 2.79 1.87
C SER A 157 -4.70 1.50 2.63
N TYR A 158 -4.86 0.35 1.97
CA TYR A 158 -4.45 -0.95 2.46
C TYR A 158 -3.10 -1.34 1.86
N ARG A 159 -2.01 -1.07 2.60
CA ARG A 159 -0.67 -1.56 2.25
C ARG A 159 -0.32 -2.76 3.14
N CYS A 160 0.07 -3.86 2.51
CA CYS A 160 0.52 -5.06 3.20
C CYS A 160 1.97 -5.40 2.82
N THR A 161 2.69 -5.94 3.80
CA THR A 161 4.05 -6.46 3.60
C THR A 161 3.96 -7.93 3.23
N ILE A 162 4.53 -8.29 2.09
CA ILE A 162 4.43 -9.64 1.53
C ILE A 162 5.83 -10.24 1.38
N ASP A 163 5.98 -11.50 1.78
CA ASP A 163 7.17 -12.30 1.50
C ASP A 163 7.19 -12.71 0.01
N ARG A 164 8.30 -12.44 -0.69
CA ARG A 164 8.50 -12.83 -2.11
C ARG A 164 8.25 -14.31 -2.36
N LYS A 165 8.56 -15.17 -1.39
CA LYS A 165 8.34 -16.62 -1.51
C LYS A 165 6.87 -17.02 -1.41
N ALA A 166 5.99 -16.11 -0.98
CA ALA A 166 4.55 -16.36 -0.88
C ALA A 166 3.79 -16.02 -2.18
N ILE A 167 4.46 -15.48 -3.20
CA ILE A 167 3.88 -15.19 -4.52
C ILE A 167 3.54 -16.51 -5.23
N THR A 168 2.29 -16.71 -5.61
CA THR A 168 1.88 -17.91 -6.36
C THR A 168 1.76 -17.70 -7.85
N ASN A 169 1.50 -16.47 -8.28
CA ASN A 169 1.29 -16.17 -9.69
C ASN A 169 1.56 -14.69 -9.94
N ARG A 170 2.30 -14.39 -11.01
CA ARG A 170 2.58 -13.04 -11.51
C ARG A 170 2.43 -13.11 -13.03
N ARG A 171 1.45 -12.40 -13.58
CA ARG A 171 1.13 -12.45 -15.02
C ARG A 171 1.27 -11.12 -15.71
N TRP A 172 0.89 -10.05 -15.02
CA TRP A 172 0.76 -8.73 -15.60
C TRP A 172 1.60 -7.74 -14.81
N CYS A 173 2.11 -6.74 -15.50
CA CYS A 173 2.64 -5.55 -14.87
C CYS A 173 2.19 -4.31 -15.62
N LEU A 174 2.21 -3.17 -14.95
CA LEU A 174 1.91 -1.90 -15.58
C LEU A 174 2.96 -1.56 -16.66
N GLY A 175 2.46 -1.04 -17.78
CA GLY A 175 3.27 -0.35 -18.76
C GLY A 175 3.91 0.93 -18.18
N PRO A 176 4.83 1.58 -18.91
CA PRO A 176 5.58 2.73 -18.40
C PRO A 176 4.71 3.90 -17.93
N GLU A 177 3.76 4.34 -18.75
CA GLU A 177 2.90 5.48 -18.43
C GLU A 177 1.96 5.22 -17.22
N PRO A 178 1.22 4.09 -17.15
CA PRO A 178 0.44 3.76 -15.95
C PRO A 178 1.29 3.61 -14.69
N ARG A 179 2.55 3.17 -14.81
CA ARG A 179 3.47 3.08 -13.67
C ARG A 179 3.82 4.46 -13.13
N ASP A 180 4.02 5.45 -14.00
CA ASP A 180 4.22 6.83 -13.58
C ASP A 180 2.96 7.43 -12.93
N GLN A 181 1.77 7.09 -13.46
CA GLN A 181 0.50 7.46 -12.83
C GLN A 181 0.33 6.81 -11.44
N LEU A 182 0.73 5.54 -11.29
CA LEU A 182 0.73 4.85 -10.00
C LEU A 182 1.66 5.56 -9.00
N ARG A 183 2.88 5.93 -9.42
CA ARG A 183 3.83 6.68 -8.59
C ARG A 183 3.24 8.01 -8.14
N TYR A 184 2.58 8.73 -9.04
CA TYR A 184 1.88 9.96 -8.70
C TYR A 184 0.73 9.71 -7.70
N ALA A 185 -0.07 8.65 -7.89
CA ALA A 185 -1.15 8.29 -6.97
C ALA A 185 -0.64 7.93 -5.57
N ILE A 186 0.46 7.18 -5.48
CA ILE A 186 1.17 6.85 -4.23
C ILE A 186 1.68 8.13 -3.56
N ALA A 187 2.39 8.99 -4.29
CA ALA A 187 2.93 10.24 -3.75
C ALA A 187 1.82 11.18 -3.28
N ARG A 188 0.75 11.31 -4.07
CA ARG A 188 -0.45 12.07 -3.69
C ARG A 188 -1.04 11.52 -2.40
N PHE A 189 -1.28 10.21 -2.32
CA PHE A 189 -1.82 9.59 -1.10
C PHE A 189 -0.91 9.76 0.11
N ASP A 190 0.39 9.57 -0.04
CA ASP A 190 1.35 9.72 1.05
C ASP A 190 1.48 11.18 1.50
N SER A 191 1.29 12.16 0.61
CA SER A 191 1.23 13.59 1.01
C SER A 191 0.02 13.95 1.87
N PHE A 192 -1.07 13.17 1.82
CA PHE A 192 -2.22 13.36 2.71
C PHE A 192 -2.02 12.73 4.10
N ARG A 193 -1.01 11.86 4.26
CA ARG A 193 -0.61 11.38 5.59
C ARG A 193 0.30 12.45 6.22
N SER A 194 -0.32 13.43 6.88
CA SER A 194 0.42 14.38 7.71
C SER A 194 1.13 13.62 8.84
N VAL A 195 2.46 13.77 8.93
CA VAL A 195 3.28 13.13 9.98
C VAL A 195 2.90 13.69 11.36
N GLU A 196 2.51 14.96 11.42
CA GLU A 196 2.09 15.65 12.65
C GLU A 196 0.76 15.11 13.18
N LEU A 197 -0.15 14.72 12.26
CA LEU A 197 -1.44 14.16 12.63
C LEU A 197 -1.29 12.84 13.41
N GLY A 198 -0.24 12.05 13.12
CA GLY A 198 0.04 10.83 13.86
C GLY A 198 0.28 11.11 15.35
N GLU A 199 1.13 12.09 15.66
CA GLU A 199 1.40 12.50 17.05
C GLU A 199 0.16 13.08 17.73
N THR A 200 -0.64 13.88 17.02
CA THR A 200 -1.88 14.45 17.58
C THR A 200 -2.92 13.36 17.85
N ILE A 201 -3.08 12.39 16.95
CA ILE A 201 -3.97 11.24 17.17
C ILE A 201 -3.48 10.42 18.37
N GLU A 202 -2.18 10.13 18.47
CA GLU A 202 -1.61 9.38 19.60
C GLU A 202 -1.89 10.05 20.95
N GLN A 203 -1.78 11.38 21.04
CA GLN A 203 -2.11 12.14 22.26
C GLN A 203 -3.60 12.07 22.61
N ALA A 204 -4.46 11.91 21.61
CA ALA A 204 -5.90 11.79 21.77
C ALA A 204 -6.39 10.35 22.03
N VAL A 205 -5.52 9.34 21.96
CA VAL A 205 -5.92 7.95 22.24
C VAL A 205 -6.38 7.82 23.70
N GLY A 206 -7.59 7.29 23.89
CA GLY A 206 -8.23 7.14 25.20
C GLY A 206 -9.10 8.33 25.64
N ARG A 207 -9.23 9.37 24.81
CA ARG A 207 -10.17 10.48 24.99
C ARG A 207 -11.52 10.17 24.32
N GLU A 208 -12.60 10.81 24.77
CA GLU A 208 -13.94 10.61 24.22
C GLU A 208 -14.23 11.65 23.14
N ILE A 209 -14.78 11.23 21.99
CA ILE A 209 -15.22 12.13 20.93
C ILE A 209 -16.63 12.62 21.27
N VAL A 210 -16.78 13.94 21.48
CA VAL A 210 -18.06 14.56 21.85
C VAL A 210 -18.77 15.22 20.67
N ASP A 211 -18.06 15.54 19.58
CA ASP A 211 -18.65 16.10 18.37
C ASP A 211 -17.81 15.78 17.11
N VAL A 212 -18.47 15.70 15.95
CA VAL A 212 -17.85 15.41 14.66
C VAL A 212 -18.43 16.30 13.57
N GLU A 213 -17.58 17.12 12.95
CA GLU A 213 -17.94 17.92 11.77
C GLU A 213 -17.18 17.46 10.53
N VAL A 214 -17.86 17.39 9.39
CA VAL A 214 -17.25 17.03 8.10
C VAL A 214 -17.43 18.18 7.12
N ASP A 215 -16.35 18.86 6.77
CA ASP A 215 -16.35 19.86 5.70
C ASP A 215 -16.23 19.16 4.34
N THR A 216 -17.36 19.12 3.64
CA THR A 216 -17.48 18.52 2.31
C THR A 216 -17.12 19.49 1.19
N SER A 217 -16.91 20.79 1.47
CA SER A 217 -16.66 21.82 0.46
C SER A 217 -15.23 21.83 -0.06
N THR A 218 -14.26 21.42 0.76
CA THR A 218 -12.82 21.45 0.47
C THR A 218 -12.22 20.07 0.22
N GLY A 219 -13.01 19.01 0.37
CA GLY A 219 -12.55 17.63 0.23
C GLY A 219 -12.04 17.06 1.56
N LEU A 220 -12.98 16.51 2.33
CA LEU A 220 -12.75 15.58 3.45
C LEU A 220 -12.01 16.14 4.68
N ILE A 221 -12.20 17.41 5.07
CA ILE A 221 -11.74 17.83 6.42
C ILE A 221 -12.71 17.28 7.45
N VAL A 222 -12.25 16.31 8.24
CA VAL A 222 -12.97 15.81 9.42
C VAL A 222 -12.41 16.53 10.64
N VAL A 223 -13.30 17.16 11.40
CA VAL A 223 -13.01 17.85 12.65
C VAL A 223 -13.64 17.06 13.78
N LEU A 224 -12.83 16.60 14.74
CA LEU A 224 -13.30 15.91 15.94
C LEU A 224 -13.13 16.84 17.14
N THR A 225 -14.16 16.98 17.97
CA THR A 225 -14.03 17.64 19.28
C THR A 225 -13.97 16.57 20.37
N LEU A 226 -12.99 16.66 21.26
CA LEU A 226 -12.78 15.75 22.38
C LEU A 226 -13.38 16.28 23.69
N ASP A 227 -13.45 15.42 24.70
CA ASP A 227 -14.06 15.71 26.01
C ASP A 227 -13.34 16.80 26.84
N ASP A 228 -12.06 17.08 26.58
CA ASP A 228 -11.36 18.27 27.12
C ASP A 228 -11.59 19.56 26.33
N GLY A 229 -12.31 19.47 25.21
CA GLY A 229 -12.48 20.57 24.27
C GLY A 229 -11.33 20.72 23.26
N GLU A 230 -10.38 19.78 23.20
CA GLU A 230 -9.40 19.72 22.10
C GLU A 230 -10.11 19.42 20.78
N VAL A 231 -9.63 20.02 19.69
CA VAL A 231 -10.21 19.87 18.36
C VAL A 231 -9.17 19.30 17.40
N LEU A 232 -9.37 18.06 16.96
CA LEU A 232 -8.52 17.38 15.99
C LEU A 232 -9.01 17.63 14.56
N ARG A 233 -8.09 17.92 13.65
CA ARG A 233 -8.38 18.06 12.22
C ARG A 233 -7.65 16.98 11.43
N LEU A 234 -8.38 15.96 10.98
CA LEU A 234 -7.83 14.73 10.42
C LEU A 234 -7.35 14.82 8.96
N VAL A 235 -7.72 15.87 8.23
CA VAL A 235 -7.16 16.14 6.90
C VAL A 235 -6.60 17.55 6.91
N GLN A 236 -5.27 17.62 6.91
CA GLN A 236 -4.56 18.87 6.69
C GLN A 236 -4.36 19.04 5.18
N PRO A 237 -4.61 20.23 4.61
CA PRO A 237 -4.13 20.52 3.26
C PRO A 237 -2.61 20.28 3.22
N PRO A 238 -2.05 19.82 2.09
CA PRO A 238 -0.60 19.66 1.97
C PRO A 238 0.08 20.96 2.39
N ALA A 239 1.10 20.86 3.23
CA ALA A 239 1.85 22.01 3.70
C ALA A 239 2.31 22.85 2.51
N ASP A 240 2.13 24.17 2.58
CA ASP A 240 2.69 25.07 1.59
C ASP A 240 4.20 24.83 1.52
N PRO A 241 4.79 24.71 0.32
CA PRO A 241 6.23 24.55 0.21
C PRO A 241 6.90 25.73 0.90
N GLU A 242 7.75 25.45 1.89
CA GLU A 242 8.55 26.50 2.51
C GLU A 242 9.30 27.27 1.40
N PRO A 243 9.39 28.61 1.49
CA PRO A 243 10.01 29.45 0.46
C PRO A 243 11.56 29.35 0.43
N GLY A 244 12.10 28.14 0.60
CA GLY A 244 13.54 27.85 0.71
C GLY A 244 14.04 26.70 -0.17
N GLY A 245 13.28 26.27 -1.19
CA GLY A 245 13.75 25.28 -2.16
C GLY A 245 14.98 25.77 -2.93
N ARG A 246 16.14 25.13 -2.67
CA ARG A 246 17.41 25.32 -3.39
C ARG A 246 17.20 25.35 -4.91
N GLU A 247 17.73 26.40 -5.54
CA GLU A 247 17.92 26.41 -6.99
C GLU A 247 18.75 25.20 -7.43
N SER A 248 18.22 24.53 -8.44
CA SER A 248 18.76 23.37 -9.15
C SER A 248 20.26 23.47 -9.46
N ILE A 249 20.97 22.36 -9.23
CA ILE A 249 22.21 21.98 -9.93
C ILE A 249 21.88 20.76 -10.79
#